data_AF-A0A5E3XM02-F1
#
_entry.id   AF-A0A5E3XM02-F1
#
_cell.length_a   1.000
_cell.length_b   1.000
_cell.length_c   1.000
_cell.angle_alpha   90.00
_cell.angle_beta   90.00
_cell.angle_gamma   90.00
#
_symmetry.space_group_name_H-M   'P 1'
#
loop_
_entity.id
_entity.type
_entity.pdbx_description
1 polymer ?
#
loop_
_entity_poly.entity_id
_entity_poly.type
_entity_poly.pdbx_seq_one_letter_code
_entity_poly.pdbx_strand_id
1 'polypeptide(L)'
;MSSSTGCAYCGVQATSTCSKCKKTRYCSAQHQRADWSAHKLYCSKNVATVKGILFPTDSSTPRLVTIAANRFEESPSMLAGLYENGVPLLRPYLGAGAHDRLICKNAGGPDAPYVDQWLQVWIRDNFLNDGSPANQCARALVGPQLKHDWRGNFVVLKSRQSHSDRPTFVDASLADLETLTGWMRWYGFGAQAPEHNVYITSTPEGQYKITYGSASGAHGDPFNGQEPTHVVNLGRDNNDS
;
A
#
# COMPACT_ATOMS: atom_id res chain seq x y z
N MET A 1 0.68 -12.42 18.99
CA MET A 1 0.93 -13.12 17.71
C MET A 1 -0.40 -13.54 17.11
N SER A 2 -1.03 -12.70 16.29
CA SER A 2 -2.35 -13.02 15.72
C SER A 2 -2.18 -13.81 14.43
N SER A 3 -2.02 -15.13 14.59
CA SER A 3 -1.99 -16.10 13.50
C SER A 3 -3.36 -16.07 12.79
N SER A 4 -3.40 -15.66 11.52
CA SER A 4 -4.63 -15.73 10.72
C SER A 4 -5.21 -17.16 10.77
N THR A 5 -6.42 -17.31 11.28
CA THR A 5 -7.13 -18.59 11.40
C THR A 5 -8.05 -18.86 10.21
N GLY A 6 -8.15 -17.94 9.25
CA GLY A 6 -9.04 -18.04 8.09
C GLY A 6 -8.48 -18.87 6.93
N CYS A 7 -9.39 -19.32 6.06
CA CYS A 7 -9.10 -20.03 4.83
C CYS A 7 -8.53 -19.07 3.79
N ALA A 8 -7.41 -19.43 3.17
CA ALA A 8 -6.75 -18.59 2.16
C ALA A 8 -7.57 -18.43 0.85
N TYR A 9 -8.58 -19.26 0.63
CA TYR A 9 -9.42 -19.21 -0.57
C TYR A 9 -10.71 -18.40 -0.37
N CYS A 10 -11.40 -18.58 0.76
CA CYS A 10 -12.73 -17.97 1.02
C CYS A 10 -12.84 -17.16 2.32
N GLY A 11 -11.77 -17.03 3.10
CA GLY A 11 -11.73 -16.23 4.33
C GLY A 11 -12.38 -16.84 5.58
N VAL A 12 -13.28 -17.83 5.44
CA VAL A 12 -13.95 -18.48 6.60
C VAL A 12 -12.97 -19.24 7.48
N GLN A 13 -13.34 -19.57 8.72
CA GLN A 13 -12.47 -20.28 9.66
C GLN A 13 -11.89 -21.57 9.06
N ALA A 14 -10.56 -21.67 9.07
CA ALA A 14 -9.86 -22.82 8.53
C ALA A 14 -9.84 -23.98 9.54
N THR A 15 -9.96 -25.18 9.02
CA THR A 15 -9.96 -26.44 9.78
C THR A 15 -8.68 -27.25 9.53
N SER A 16 -7.92 -26.91 8.49
CA SER A 16 -6.72 -27.63 8.09
C SER A 16 -5.61 -26.68 7.61
N THR A 17 -4.37 -27.16 7.66
CA THR A 17 -3.19 -26.49 7.11
C THR A 17 -2.59 -27.32 5.99
N CYS A 18 -1.97 -26.66 5.01
CA CYS A 18 -1.22 -27.36 3.96
C CYS A 18 -0.17 -28.29 4.59
N SER A 19 -0.21 -29.57 4.22
CA SER A 19 0.68 -30.60 4.76
C SER A 19 2.15 -30.35 4.44
N LYS A 20 2.45 -29.72 3.30
CA LYS A 20 3.82 -29.46 2.82
C LYS A 20 4.47 -28.26 3.51
N CYS A 21 3.82 -27.10 3.51
CA CYS A 21 4.41 -25.86 4.05
C CYS A 21 4.01 -25.58 5.50
N LYS A 22 2.89 -26.15 5.99
CA LYS A 22 2.28 -25.89 7.30
C LYS A 22 1.92 -24.41 7.59
N LYS A 23 2.05 -23.52 6.60
CA LYS A 23 1.83 -22.06 6.71
C LYS A 23 0.42 -21.63 6.29
N THR A 24 -0.09 -22.14 5.17
CA THR A 24 -1.40 -21.73 4.63
C THR A 24 -2.52 -22.62 5.14
N ARG A 25 -3.67 -22.03 5.49
CA ARG A 25 -4.82 -22.74 6.06
C ARG A 25 -6.02 -22.75 5.10
N TYR A 26 -6.81 -23.82 5.16
CA TYR A 26 -8.02 -24.00 4.35
C TYR A 26 -9.16 -24.59 5.19
N CYS A 27 -10.39 -24.22 4.87
CA CYS A 27 -11.59 -24.84 5.47
C CYS A 27 -11.93 -26.20 4.83
N SER A 28 -11.38 -26.50 3.65
CA SER A 28 -11.60 -27.77 2.94
C SER A 28 -10.46 -28.12 1.97
N ALA A 29 -10.34 -29.40 1.64
CA ALA A 29 -9.41 -29.88 0.61
C ALA A 29 -9.78 -29.35 -0.80
N GLN A 30 -11.05 -29.06 -1.04
CA GLN A 30 -11.50 -28.45 -2.30
C GLN A 30 -10.89 -27.05 -2.48
N HIS A 31 -10.94 -26.21 -1.44
CA HIS A 31 -10.33 -24.88 -1.47
C HIS A 31 -8.80 -24.94 -1.58
N GLN A 32 -8.17 -25.93 -0.96
CA GLN A 32 -6.74 -26.15 -1.14
C GLN A 32 -6.39 -26.50 -2.60
N ARG A 33 -7.16 -27.39 -3.25
CA ARG A 33 -6.95 -27.75 -4.67
C ARG A 33 -7.25 -26.59 -5.61
N ALA A 34 -8.31 -25.83 -5.33
CA ALA A 34 -8.67 -24.65 -6.10
C ALA A 34 -7.59 -23.56 -6.00
N ASP A 35 -6.99 -23.40 -4.82
CA ASP A 35 -5.87 -22.47 -4.62
C ASP A 35 -4.52 -23.05 -5.11
N TRP A 36 -4.41 -24.36 -5.39
CA TRP A 36 -3.10 -25.00 -5.63
C TRP A 36 -2.25 -24.34 -6.71
N SER A 37 -2.87 -23.85 -7.79
CA SER A 37 -2.16 -23.15 -8.86
C SER A 37 -1.43 -21.89 -8.38
N ALA A 38 -2.01 -21.18 -7.40
CA ALA A 38 -1.41 -20.04 -6.71
C ALA A 38 -0.53 -20.51 -5.54
N HIS A 39 -1.07 -21.41 -4.70
CA HIS A 39 -0.42 -21.91 -3.50
C HIS A 39 0.95 -22.51 -3.78
N LYS A 40 1.08 -23.30 -4.84
CA LYS A 40 2.34 -23.98 -5.18
C LYS A 40 3.51 -23.00 -5.35
N LEU A 41 3.23 -21.76 -5.75
CA LEU A 41 4.23 -20.70 -5.92
C LEU A 41 4.87 -20.27 -4.59
N TYR A 42 4.18 -20.40 -3.46
CA TYR A 42 4.70 -20.18 -2.09
C TYR A 42 4.74 -21.46 -1.24
N CYS A 43 4.44 -22.63 -1.79
CA CYS A 43 4.35 -23.86 -1.02
C CYS A 43 5.75 -24.47 -0.79
N SER A 44 6.67 -23.70 -0.20
CA SER A 44 8.02 -24.13 0.18
C SER A 44 8.37 -23.74 1.62
N LYS A 45 9.29 -24.49 2.24
CA LYS A 45 9.74 -24.20 3.61
C LYS A 45 10.56 -22.90 3.68
N ASN A 46 11.20 -22.50 2.58
CA ASN A 46 12.19 -21.42 2.48
C ASN A 46 11.73 -20.20 1.66
N VAL A 47 10.44 -19.93 1.55
CA VAL A 47 10.00 -18.66 0.94
C VAL A 47 10.42 -17.51 1.87
N ALA A 48 11.15 -16.54 1.33
CA ALA A 48 11.44 -15.32 2.06
C ALA A 48 10.12 -14.59 2.33
N THR A 49 10.07 -13.82 3.41
CA THR A 49 8.88 -13.06 3.74
C THR A 49 9.24 -11.61 3.96
N VAL A 50 8.30 -10.74 3.62
CA VAL A 50 8.40 -9.30 3.87
C VAL A 50 7.11 -8.79 4.49
N LYS A 51 7.19 -7.77 5.34
CA LYS A 51 6.02 -7.03 5.81
C LYS A 51 5.53 -6.08 4.72
N GLY A 52 4.25 -6.18 4.38
CA GLY A 52 3.53 -5.19 3.59
C GLY A 52 2.37 -4.60 4.38
N ILE A 53 1.78 -3.54 3.86
CA ILE A 53 0.61 -2.90 4.43
C ILE A 53 -0.61 -3.30 3.59
N LEU A 54 -1.56 -3.99 4.19
CA LEU A 54 -2.83 -4.32 3.55
C LEU A 54 -3.83 -3.19 3.80
N PHE A 55 -4.49 -2.77 2.72
CA PHE A 55 -5.66 -1.91 2.71
C PHE A 55 -6.89 -2.74 2.36
N PRO A 56 -7.55 -3.32 3.37
CA PRO A 56 -8.71 -4.15 3.14
C PRO A 56 -9.94 -3.31 2.78
N THR A 57 -10.87 -3.89 2.04
CA THR A 57 -12.16 -3.27 1.70
C THR A 57 -13.19 -3.39 2.82
N ASP A 58 -13.02 -4.36 3.72
CA ASP A 58 -13.94 -4.70 4.81
C ASP A 58 -13.60 -4.02 6.15
N SER A 59 -12.58 -3.16 6.20
CA SER A 59 -12.16 -2.42 7.38
C SER A 59 -11.72 -1.00 7.03
N SER A 60 -11.84 -0.08 7.99
CA SER A 60 -11.35 1.30 7.87
C SER A 60 -9.88 1.47 8.24
N THR A 61 -9.21 0.44 8.74
CA THR A 61 -7.83 0.53 9.25
C THR A 61 -6.85 -0.33 8.44
N PRO A 62 -5.69 0.22 8.05
CA PRO A 62 -4.64 -0.53 7.39
C PRO A 62 -3.93 -1.43 8.41
N ARG A 63 -3.38 -2.57 7.95
CA ARG A 63 -2.66 -3.51 8.83
C ARG A 63 -1.44 -4.12 8.18
N LEU A 64 -0.43 -4.41 8.98
CA LEU A 64 0.74 -5.15 8.52
C LEU A 64 0.39 -6.62 8.25
N VAL A 65 0.83 -7.11 7.10
CA VAL A 65 0.68 -8.50 6.67
C VAL A 65 2.03 -9.08 6.27
N THR A 66 2.22 -10.38 6.50
CA THR A 66 3.44 -11.09 6.09
C THR A 66 3.23 -11.66 4.68
N ILE A 67 3.94 -11.11 3.71
CA ILE A 67 3.84 -11.52 2.31
C ILE A 67 4.99 -12.44 1.97
N ALA A 68 4.66 -13.58 1.38
CA ALA A 68 5.64 -14.49 0.84
C ALA A 68 6.22 -13.89 -0.46
N ALA A 69 7.53 -13.75 -0.51
CA ALA A 69 8.29 -13.32 -1.67
C ALA A 69 9.29 -14.43 -2.04
N ASN A 70 9.24 -14.91 -3.27
CA ASN A 70 10.22 -15.91 -3.70
C ASN A 70 11.62 -15.30 -3.65
N ARG A 71 12.55 -15.99 -2.96
CA ARG A 71 13.96 -15.60 -2.91
C ARG A 71 14.53 -15.81 -4.30
N PHE A 72 15.24 -14.82 -4.82
CA PHE A 72 16.06 -14.97 -6.01
C PHE A 72 17.14 -16.02 -5.71
N GLU A 73 17.16 -17.13 -6.43
CA GLU A 73 18.45 -17.63 -6.90
C GLU A 73 18.75 -16.83 -8.17
N GLU A 74 19.99 -16.37 -8.31
CA GLU A 74 20.46 -15.61 -9.47
C GLU A 74 20.30 -16.46 -10.73
N SER A 75 19.13 -16.42 -11.36
CA SER A 75 18.93 -17.03 -12.67
C SER A 75 19.59 -16.12 -13.72
N PRO A 76 20.56 -16.61 -14.51
CA PRO A 76 21.25 -15.80 -15.52
C PRO A 76 20.36 -15.37 -16.69
N SER A 77 19.10 -15.83 -16.74
CA SER A 77 18.17 -15.56 -17.83
C SER A 77 17.45 -14.23 -17.62
N MET A 78 17.89 -13.20 -18.34
CA MET A 78 17.23 -11.88 -18.39
C MET A 78 15.76 -11.94 -18.88
N LEU A 79 15.38 -12.99 -19.63
CA LEU A 79 14.01 -13.16 -20.14
C LEU A 79 13.04 -13.78 -19.11
N ALA A 80 13.50 -14.65 -18.22
CA ALA A 80 12.67 -15.16 -17.12
C ALA A 80 12.37 -14.07 -16.06
N GLY A 81 13.24 -13.06 -16.00
CA GLY A 81 13.18 -11.90 -15.09
C GLY A 81 11.96 -11.00 -15.25
N LEU A 82 11.25 -11.05 -16.38
CA LEU A 82 10.16 -10.14 -16.70
C LEU A 82 8.77 -10.64 -16.27
N TYR A 83 8.61 -11.94 -16.00
CA TYR A 83 7.27 -12.51 -15.77
C TYR A 83 7.15 -13.46 -14.56
N GLU A 84 8.25 -14.02 -14.03
CA GLU A 84 8.15 -15.05 -12.97
C GLU A 84 9.07 -14.83 -11.76
N ASN A 85 9.98 -13.85 -11.82
CA ASN A 85 11.03 -13.69 -10.82
C ASN A 85 10.75 -12.53 -9.85
N GLY A 86 10.48 -12.85 -8.58
CA GLY A 86 10.33 -11.86 -7.52
C GLY A 86 8.91 -11.28 -7.34
N VAL A 87 7.91 -11.85 -8.01
CA VAL A 87 6.51 -11.42 -7.84
C VAL A 87 6.07 -11.76 -6.40
N PRO A 88 5.65 -10.76 -5.60
CA PRO A 88 5.09 -11.03 -4.28
C PRO A 88 3.83 -11.86 -4.45
N LEU A 89 3.57 -12.78 -3.51
CA LEU A 89 2.43 -13.67 -3.63
C LEU A 89 1.19 -12.95 -3.10
N LEU A 90 0.62 -12.16 -4.00
CA LEU A 90 -0.43 -11.18 -3.75
C LEU A 90 -1.83 -11.77 -3.85
N ARG A 91 -2.01 -12.89 -4.55
CA ARG A 91 -3.32 -13.54 -4.74
C ARG A 91 -4.09 -13.83 -3.43
N PRO A 92 -3.45 -14.23 -2.30
CA PRO A 92 -4.14 -14.37 -1.01
C PRO A 92 -4.70 -13.05 -0.44
N TYR A 93 -4.23 -11.90 -0.93
CA TYR A 93 -4.58 -10.57 -0.44
C TYR A 93 -5.48 -9.79 -1.41
N LEU A 94 -5.16 -9.88 -2.71
CA LEU A 94 -5.81 -9.15 -3.78
C LEU A 94 -6.88 -9.97 -4.50
N GLY A 95 -6.88 -11.30 -4.34
CA GLY A 95 -7.75 -12.21 -5.09
C GLY A 95 -7.17 -12.62 -6.44
N ALA A 96 -7.95 -13.40 -7.19
CA ALA A 96 -7.58 -13.85 -8.54
C ALA A 96 -7.66 -12.71 -9.57
N GLY A 97 -6.94 -12.87 -10.68
CA GLY A 97 -6.84 -11.88 -11.76
C GLY A 97 -5.41 -11.37 -11.95
N ALA A 98 -5.24 -10.47 -12.91
CA ALA A 98 -4.00 -9.75 -13.11
C ALA A 98 -3.82 -8.72 -11.98
N HIS A 99 -2.56 -8.56 -11.53
CA HIS A 99 -2.18 -7.55 -10.56
C HIS A 99 -1.27 -6.54 -11.26
N ASP A 100 -1.53 -5.26 -11.01
CA ASP A 100 -0.69 -4.18 -11.48
C ASP A 100 -0.07 -3.44 -10.28
N ARG A 101 0.96 -2.65 -10.55
CA ARG A 101 1.73 -1.92 -9.56
C ARG A 101 1.87 -0.46 -9.93
N LEU A 102 1.47 0.39 -8.98
CA LEU A 102 1.71 1.82 -9.00
C LEU A 102 2.90 2.16 -8.10
N ILE A 103 3.70 3.16 -8.50
CA ILE A 103 4.91 3.56 -7.77
C ILE A 103 4.66 4.88 -7.04
N CYS A 104 4.80 4.84 -5.72
CA CYS A 104 4.79 5.99 -4.83
C CYS A 104 6.24 6.36 -4.49
N LYS A 105 6.71 7.45 -5.10
CA LYS A 105 8.09 7.97 -4.97
C LYS A 105 8.23 9.06 -3.91
N ASN A 106 7.12 9.72 -3.58
CA ASN A 106 7.05 10.86 -2.67
C ASN A 106 5.62 11.06 -2.16
N ALA A 107 5.46 12.00 -1.23
CA ALA A 107 4.20 12.30 -0.55
C ALA A 107 3.35 13.40 -1.22
N GLY A 108 3.67 13.87 -2.44
CA GLY A 108 3.04 15.11 -2.93
C GLY A 108 3.14 15.40 -4.42
N GLY A 109 3.42 14.41 -5.27
CA GLY A 109 3.49 14.64 -6.72
C GLY A 109 4.86 15.16 -7.19
N PRO A 110 4.97 15.72 -8.40
CA PRO A 110 6.27 15.95 -9.07
C PRO A 110 7.27 16.79 -8.28
N ASP A 111 6.79 17.76 -7.51
CA ASP A 111 7.63 18.73 -6.79
C ASP A 111 8.01 18.28 -5.37
N ALA A 112 7.42 17.18 -4.88
CA ALA A 112 7.72 16.66 -3.55
C ALA A 112 9.04 15.84 -3.55
N PRO A 113 9.87 15.99 -2.50
CA PRO A 113 11.13 15.27 -2.40
C PRO A 113 10.91 13.75 -2.42
N TYR A 114 11.78 13.04 -3.13
CA TYR A 114 11.72 11.59 -3.17
C TYR A 114 12.10 10.98 -1.84
N VAL A 115 11.44 9.87 -1.51
CA VAL A 115 11.84 9.01 -0.40
C VAL A 115 12.94 8.05 -0.85
N ASP A 116 13.85 7.70 0.06
CA ASP A 116 14.94 6.75 -0.22
C ASP A 116 14.44 5.35 -0.59
N GLN A 117 13.25 4.99 -0.10
CA GLN A 117 12.65 3.67 -0.28
C GLN A 117 11.23 3.80 -0.81
N TRP A 118 11.08 3.62 -2.12
CA TRP A 118 9.80 3.76 -2.81
C TRP A 118 8.79 2.72 -2.36
N LEU A 119 7.52 3.15 -2.30
CA LEU A 119 6.39 2.29 -2.00
C LEU A 119 5.76 1.80 -3.31
N GLN A 120 5.42 0.52 -3.33
CA GLN A 120 4.76 -0.15 -4.45
C GLN A 120 3.35 -0.48 -4.05
N VAL A 121 2.37 0.17 -4.67
CA VAL A 121 0.94 -0.05 -4.42
C VAL A 121 0.45 -1.09 -5.43
N TRP A 122 0.25 -2.30 -4.95
CA TRP A 122 -0.20 -3.43 -5.74
C TRP A 122 -1.72 -3.57 -5.67
N ILE A 123 -2.33 -3.63 -6.85
CA ILE A 123 -3.78 -3.59 -7.07
C ILE A 123 -4.19 -4.72 -8.00
N ARG A 124 -5.49 -5.00 -8.07
CA ARG A 124 -6.04 -5.76 -9.21
C ARG A 124 -6.17 -4.83 -10.40
N ASP A 125 -5.56 -5.16 -11.53
CA ASP A 125 -5.50 -4.30 -12.72
C ASP A 125 -6.90 -3.79 -13.16
N ASN A 126 -7.90 -4.67 -13.08
CA ASN A 126 -9.27 -4.36 -13.51
C ASN A 126 -10.21 -3.90 -12.37
N PHE A 127 -9.71 -3.43 -11.23
CA PHE A 127 -10.54 -3.15 -10.05
C PHE A 127 -11.65 -2.12 -10.29
N LEU A 128 -11.48 -1.20 -11.25
CA LEU A 128 -12.50 -0.19 -11.58
C LEU A 128 -13.70 -0.77 -12.33
N ASN A 129 -13.50 -1.86 -13.06
CA ASN A 129 -14.52 -2.40 -13.98
C ASN A 129 -15.09 -3.75 -13.54
N ASP A 130 -14.49 -4.42 -12.55
CA ASP A 130 -14.84 -5.80 -12.18
C ASP A 130 -15.82 -5.93 -11.01
N GLY A 131 -16.46 -4.83 -10.62
CA GLY A 131 -17.40 -4.82 -9.50
C GLY A 131 -16.74 -4.85 -8.12
N SER A 132 -15.43 -4.59 -8.02
CA SER A 132 -14.75 -4.43 -6.73
C SER A 132 -15.48 -3.43 -5.81
N PRO A 133 -15.57 -3.71 -4.50
CA PRO A 133 -16.14 -2.77 -3.55
C PRO A 133 -15.19 -1.58 -3.34
N ALA A 134 -15.75 -0.41 -3.02
CA ALA A 134 -14.96 0.76 -2.66
C ALA A 134 -14.05 0.44 -1.47
N ASN A 135 -12.80 0.92 -1.51
CA ASN A 135 -11.84 0.66 -0.46
C ASN A 135 -12.08 1.61 0.73
N GLN A 136 -12.80 1.10 1.75
CA GLN A 136 -13.13 1.89 2.94
C GLN A 136 -11.90 2.27 3.77
N CYS A 137 -10.86 1.45 3.76
CA CYS A 137 -9.59 1.75 4.42
C CYS A 137 -8.92 3.00 3.82
N ALA A 138 -8.82 3.08 2.49
CA ALA A 138 -8.25 4.24 1.81
C ALA A 138 -9.09 5.50 2.05
N ARG A 139 -10.42 5.36 2.00
CA ARG A 139 -11.35 6.46 2.27
C ARG A 139 -11.23 6.99 3.69
N ALA A 140 -11.11 6.10 4.69
CA ALA A 140 -10.92 6.49 6.07
C ALA A 140 -9.55 7.13 6.31
N LEU A 141 -8.49 6.62 5.68
CA LEU A 141 -7.13 7.14 5.83
C LEU A 141 -6.98 8.55 5.22
N VAL A 142 -7.50 8.75 4.02
CA VAL A 142 -7.27 9.99 3.24
C VAL A 142 -8.40 11.00 3.43
N GLY A 143 -9.61 10.53 3.69
CA GLY A 143 -10.79 11.39 3.88
C GLY A 143 -11.30 12.04 2.58
N PRO A 144 -11.95 13.22 2.67
CA PRO A 144 -12.55 13.92 1.53
C PRO A 144 -11.58 14.30 0.40
N GLN A 145 -10.28 14.24 0.67
CA GLN A 145 -9.23 14.54 -0.29
C GLN A 145 -8.91 13.34 -1.21
N LEU A 146 -9.49 12.16 -0.98
CA LEU A 146 -9.28 11.00 -1.85
C LEU A 146 -10.00 11.21 -3.19
N LYS A 147 -9.24 11.48 -4.25
CA LYS A 147 -9.81 11.78 -5.57
C LYS A 147 -10.03 10.55 -6.43
N HIS A 148 -9.08 9.62 -6.41
CA HIS A 148 -9.21 8.39 -7.17
C HIS A 148 -10.21 7.42 -6.50
N ASP A 149 -11.10 6.80 -7.30
CA ASP A 149 -12.06 5.80 -6.81
C ASP A 149 -11.36 4.47 -6.57
N TRP A 150 -10.54 4.38 -5.52
CA TRP A 150 -9.86 3.16 -5.14
C TRP A 150 -10.86 2.07 -4.77
N ARG A 151 -10.78 0.93 -5.45
CA ARG A 151 -11.61 -0.25 -5.17
C ARG A 151 -10.77 -1.50 -4.99
N GLY A 152 -11.38 -2.50 -4.37
CA GLY A 152 -10.74 -3.77 -4.08
C GLY A 152 -9.70 -3.62 -2.98
N ASN A 153 -9.20 -4.75 -2.48
CA ASN A 153 -8.05 -4.72 -1.58
C ASN A 153 -6.84 -4.24 -2.36
N PHE A 154 -5.93 -3.55 -1.70
CA PHE A 154 -4.59 -3.32 -2.24
C PHE A 154 -3.52 -3.52 -1.17
N VAL A 155 -2.31 -3.81 -1.62
CA VAL A 155 -1.17 -4.14 -0.76
C VAL A 155 -0.03 -3.21 -1.10
N VAL A 156 0.57 -2.62 -0.08
CA VAL A 156 1.74 -1.77 -0.22
C VAL A 156 2.99 -2.53 0.22
N LEU A 157 3.99 -2.54 -0.66
CA LEU A 157 5.31 -3.12 -0.40
C LEU A 157 6.38 -2.04 -0.47
N LYS A 158 7.39 -2.14 0.41
CA LYS A 158 8.49 -1.17 0.46
C LYS A 158 9.71 -1.72 -0.29
N SER A 159 10.19 -0.95 -1.25
CA SER A 159 11.36 -1.29 -2.05
C SER A 159 12.64 -1.11 -1.23
N ARG A 160 13.62 -2.00 -1.39
CA ARG A 160 14.93 -1.82 -0.78
C ARG A 160 15.69 -0.63 -1.35
N GLN A 161 15.54 -0.36 -2.65
CA GLN A 161 16.29 0.63 -3.42
C GLN A 161 15.35 1.64 -4.07
N SER A 162 15.82 2.87 -4.27
CA SER A 162 15.07 3.99 -4.84
C SER A 162 14.90 3.95 -6.37
N HIS A 163 15.46 3.00 -7.12
CA HIS A 163 15.32 2.97 -8.58
C HIS A 163 15.63 1.56 -9.10
N SER A 164 14.70 0.63 -9.01
CA SER A 164 14.91 -0.69 -9.61
C SER A 164 13.61 -1.31 -10.09
N ASP A 165 13.62 -1.69 -11.36
CA ASP A 165 12.61 -2.54 -11.99
C ASP A 165 12.64 -3.98 -11.40
N ARG A 166 13.69 -4.30 -10.61
CA ARG A 166 13.90 -5.55 -9.90
C ARG A 166 13.69 -5.35 -8.39
N PRO A 167 12.46 -5.47 -7.89
CA PRO A 167 12.16 -5.09 -6.53
C PRO A 167 12.61 -6.18 -5.56
N THR A 168 13.75 -5.96 -4.90
CA THR A 168 13.93 -6.58 -3.59
C THR A 168 13.15 -5.75 -2.57
N PHE A 169 12.41 -6.42 -1.70
CA PHE A 169 11.56 -5.75 -0.71
C PHE A 169 12.23 -5.73 0.66
N VAL A 170 11.89 -4.70 1.45
CA VAL A 170 12.16 -4.60 2.88
C VAL A 170 10.85 -4.48 3.63
N ASP A 171 10.87 -4.72 4.93
CA ASP A 171 9.67 -4.62 5.75
C ASP A 171 9.11 -3.19 5.71
N ALA A 172 7.85 -3.09 5.28
CA ALA A 172 7.05 -1.89 5.45
C ALA A 172 6.59 -1.75 6.91
N SER A 173 6.35 -0.51 7.31
CA SER A 173 5.89 -0.11 8.63
C SER A 173 4.69 0.84 8.50
N LEU A 174 3.94 1.04 9.59
CA LEU A 174 2.84 2.02 9.55
C LEU A 174 3.33 3.48 9.46
N ALA A 175 4.61 3.75 9.68
CA ALA A 175 5.19 5.07 9.43
C ALA A 175 5.19 5.42 7.92
N ASP A 176 5.22 4.41 7.05
CA ASP A 176 5.15 4.61 5.59
C ASP A 176 3.77 5.12 5.14
N LEU A 177 2.77 5.14 6.02
CA LEU A 177 1.44 5.70 5.75
C LEU A 177 1.47 7.22 5.51
N GLU A 178 2.42 7.95 6.07
CA GLU A 178 2.53 9.40 5.84
C GLU A 178 2.79 9.69 4.36
N THR A 179 3.85 9.10 3.81
CA THR A 179 4.20 9.18 2.39
C THR A 179 3.06 8.69 1.50
N LEU A 180 2.46 7.55 1.85
CA LEU A 180 1.38 6.96 1.08
C LEU A 180 0.11 7.83 1.08
N THR A 181 -0.25 8.42 2.22
CA THR A 181 -1.44 9.28 2.35
C THR A 181 -1.27 10.52 1.51
N GLY A 182 -0.10 11.18 1.59
CA GLY A 182 0.20 12.33 0.75
C GLY A 182 0.16 11.98 -0.75
N TRP A 183 0.78 10.85 -1.12
CA TRP A 183 0.72 10.35 -2.49
C TRP A 183 -0.71 10.07 -2.95
N MET A 184 -1.56 9.44 -2.13
CA MET A 184 -2.96 9.14 -2.47
C MET A 184 -3.83 10.39 -2.59
N ARG A 185 -3.52 11.45 -1.85
CA ARG A 185 -4.20 12.76 -2.01
C ARG A 185 -3.90 13.32 -3.39
N TRP A 186 -2.64 13.27 -3.82
CA TRP A 186 -2.22 13.73 -5.14
C TRP A 186 -2.68 12.79 -6.28
N TYR A 187 -2.69 11.48 -6.03
CA TYR A 187 -3.03 10.48 -7.03
C TYR A 187 -4.49 10.61 -7.48
N GLY A 188 -4.68 10.81 -8.78
CA GLY A 188 -6.00 11.04 -9.39
C GLY A 188 -6.25 12.49 -9.83
N PHE A 189 -5.35 13.43 -9.55
CA PHE A 189 -5.42 14.80 -10.10
C PHE A 189 -4.98 14.93 -11.58
N GLY A 190 -4.35 13.90 -12.16
CA GLY A 190 -3.87 13.93 -13.54
C GLY A 190 -2.85 15.05 -13.80
N ALA A 191 -2.74 15.53 -15.05
CA ALA A 191 -1.93 16.70 -15.42
C ALA A 191 -2.54 18.04 -14.97
N GLN A 192 -3.65 18.01 -14.21
CA GLN A 192 -4.37 19.18 -13.69
C GLN A 192 -4.19 19.31 -12.17
N ALA A 193 -3.09 18.80 -11.61
CA ALA A 193 -2.74 19.06 -10.23
C ALA A 193 -2.81 20.59 -9.99
N PRO A 194 -3.61 21.06 -9.00
CA PRO A 194 -3.59 22.47 -8.67
C PRO A 194 -2.16 22.84 -8.27
N GLU A 195 -1.63 23.94 -8.80
CA GLU A 195 -0.33 24.52 -8.40
C GLU A 195 -0.38 25.09 -6.96
N HIS A 196 -1.05 24.42 -6.04
CA HIS A 196 -1.13 24.79 -4.64
C HIS A 196 0.03 24.14 -3.92
N ASN A 197 1.10 24.92 -3.79
CA ASN A 197 2.26 24.56 -2.97
C ASN A 197 1.80 24.29 -1.53
N VAL A 198 1.96 23.06 -1.08
CA VAL A 198 1.78 22.68 0.33
C VAL A 198 3.14 22.77 0.99
N TYR A 199 3.32 23.75 1.87
CA TYR A 199 4.54 23.88 2.67
C TYR A 199 4.33 23.26 4.05
N ILE A 200 5.15 22.27 4.39
CA ILE A 200 5.22 21.66 5.72
C ILE A 200 6.51 22.16 6.37
N THR A 201 6.39 22.94 7.44
CA THR A 201 7.52 23.43 8.21
C THR A 201 7.45 22.91 9.64
N SER A 202 8.55 22.33 10.12
CA SER A 202 8.72 21.96 11.52
C SER A 202 8.97 23.22 12.36
N THR A 203 8.30 23.33 13.51
CA THR A 203 8.61 24.38 14.49
C THR A 203 9.61 23.86 15.53
N PRO A 204 10.35 24.75 16.22
CA PRO A 204 11.28 24.37 17.29
C PRO A 204 10.63 23.58 18.43
N GLU A 205 9.31 23.64 18.60
CA GLU A 205 8.58 22.89 19.62
C GLU A 205 8.20 21.45 19.20
N GLY A 206 8.51 21.03 17.98
CA GLY A 206 8.15 19.71 17.45
C GLY A 206 6.70 19.62 16.95
N GLN A 207 6.08 20.75 16.62
CA GLN A 207 4.78 20.81 15.96
C GLN A 207 4.98 20.99 14.45
N TYR A 208 4.05 20.45 13.66
CA TYR A 208 4.05 20.58 12.20
C TYR A 208 3.01 21.60 11.80
N LYS A 209 3.43 22.67 11.13
CA LYS A 209 2.54 23.67 10.55
C LYS A 209 2.36 23.36 9.07
N ILE A 210 1.11 23.13 8.67
CA ILE A 210 0.72 22.94 7.27
C ILE A 210 0.15 24.26 6.77
N THR A 211 0.77 24.82 5.73
CA THR A 211 0.31 26.06 5.10
C THR A 211 -0.05 25.81 3.64
N TYR A 212 -1.25 26.25 3.26
CA TYR A 212 -1.77 26.14 1.90
C TYR A 212 -1.62 27.49 1.20
N GLY A 213 -0.71 27.59 0.23
CA GLY A 213 -0.54 28.81 -0.57
C GLY A 213 -1.32 28.76 -1.88
N SER A 214 -2.05 29.84 -2.20
CA SER A 214 -2.57 30.08 -3.55
C SER A 214 -1.48 30.74 -4.40
N ALA A 215 -1.12 30.14 -5.53
CA ALA A 215 -0.31 30.82 -6.53
C ALA A 215 -1.15 31.88 -7.26
N SER A 216 -0.64 33.12 -7.24
CA SER A 216 -1.03 34.28 -8.03
C SER A 216 -2.28 35.07 -7.62
N GLY A 217 -2.07 36.35 -7.35
CA GLY A 217 -3.11 37.36 -7.45
C GLY A 217 -3.50 37.53 -8.91
N ALA A 218 -4.70 37.06 -9.27
CA ALA A 218 -5.48 37.57 -10.39
C ALA A 218 -6.93 37.10 -10.23
N HIS A 219 -7.80 38.07 -9.94
CA HIS A 219 -9.26 38.06 -10.08
C HIS A 219 -10.08 36.92 -9.45
N GLY A 220 -10.70 37.26 -8.32
CA GLY A 220 -12.05 36.80 -7.97
C GLY A 220 -12.13 35.58 -7.06
N ASP A 221 -11.57 35.66 -5.86
CA ASP A 221 -11.80 34.68 -4.80
C ASP A 221 -13.06 35.06 -3.99
N PRO A 222 -14.09 34.19 -3.88
CA PRO A 222 -15.24 34.44 -3.01
C PRO A 222 -14.94 34.16 -1.53
N PHE A 223 -13.74 33.68 -1.18
CA PHE A 223 -13.31 33.55 0.22
C PHE A 223 -12.51 34.78 0.65
N ASN A 224 -13.17 35.61 1.45
CA ASN A 224 -12.66 36.85 2.01
C ASN A 224 -11.46 36.60 2.95
N GLY A 225 -10.24 36.49 2.39
CA GLY A 225 -8.99 36.91 3.02
C GLY A 225 -8.53 36.23 4.33
N GLN A 226 -8.97 35.02 4.65
CA GLN A 226 -8.39 34.24 5.75
C GLN A 226 -7.84 32.91 5.24
N GLU A 227 -6.50 32.81 5.14
CA GLU A 227 -5.80 31.56 4.89
C GLU A 227 -6.11 30.56 6.01
N PRO A 228 -6.61 29.35 5.71
CA PRO A 228 -6.83 28.33 6.72
C PRO A 228 -5.48 27.76 7.19
N THR A 229 -5.04 28.21 8.36
CA THR A 229 -3.90 27.63 9.06
C THR A 229 -4.40 26.55 10.01
N HIS A 230 -3.97 25.30 9.77
CA HIS A 230 -4.23 24.20 10.70
C HIS A 230 -2.95 23.87 11.46
N VAL A 231 -2.99 24.09 12.78
CA VAL A 231 -1.94 23.63 13.71
C VAL A 231 -2.39 22.26 14.25
N VAL A 232 -1.66 21.21 13.90
CA VAL A 232 -1.90 19.87 14.42
C VAL A 232 -0.91 19.60 15.55
N ASN A 233 -1.41 19.58 16.78
CA ASN A 233 -0.63 19.18 17.95
C ASN A 233 -0.69 17.66 18.09
N LEU A 234 0.33 16.97 17.60
CA LEU A 234 0.59 15.60 18.02
C LEU A 234 1.28 15.71 19.38
N GLY A 235 0.49 15.54 20.46
CA GLY A 235 1.00 15.58 21.83
C GLY A 235 2.17 14.61 22.00
N ARG A 236 3.22 15.05 22.69
CA ARG A 236 4.31 14.18 23.11
C ARG A 236 3.74 13.14 24.05
N ASP A 237 3.86 11.86 23.70
CA ASP A 237 3.70 10.78 24.65
C ASP A 237 4.76 10.96 25.74
N ASN A 238 4.33 11.38 26.92
CA ASN A 238 5.13 11.34 28.13
C ASN A 238 5.34 9.87 28.49
N ASN A 239 6.54 9.35 28.23
CA ASN A 239 7.03 8.16 28.92
C ASN A 239 8.57 8.15 28.94
N ASP A 240 9.12 8.96 29.85
CA ASP A 240 10.40 8.67 30.48
C ASP A 240 10.14 8.46 31.98
N SER A 241 10.43 7.24 32.44
CA SER A 241 10.71 6.88 33.84
C SER A 241 11.61 5.65 33.83
#